data_AF-A0A662T905-F1
#
_entry.id   AF-A0A662T905-F1
#
_cell.length_a   1.000
_cell.length_b   1.000
_cell.length_c   1.000
_cell.angle_alpha   90.00
_cell.angle_beta   90.00
_cell.angle_gamma   90.00
#
_symmetry.space_group_name_H-M   'P 1'
#
loop_
_entity.id
_entity.type
_entity.pdbx_description
1 polymer ?
#
loop_
_entity_poly.entity_id
_entity_poly.type
_entity_poly.pdbx_seq_one_letter_code
_entity_poly.pdbx_strand_id
1 'polypeptide(L)'
;MDLKFNRVYPVILFTILIISLILSLAGIIYNFIDPGYSMYIMNLGVLVLYIAPFASISSIFIKGVYNRDYTLIGLSIILLIIIGLNMVQLGLPSL
;
A
#
# COMPACT_ATOMS: atom_id res chain seq x y z
N MET A 1 -19.47 11.47 13.06
CA MET A 1 -19.16 11.01 11.67
C MET A 1 -18.25 9.78 11.70
N ASP A 2 -18.16 9.10 12.85
CA ASP A 2 -17.05 8.23 13.25
C ASP A 2 -17.19 6.79 12.77
N LEU A 3 -18.42 6.35 12.50
CA LEU A 3 -18.72 5.02 11.94
C LEU A 3 -18.35 4.88 10.46
N LYS A 4 -18.28 5.99 9.70
CA LYS A 4 -18.03 5.94 8.26
C LYS A 4 -16.55 5.69 7.96
N PHE A 5 -15.63 6.38 8.62
CA PHE A 5 -14.19 6.21 8.37
C PHE A 5 -13.71 4.80 8.78
N ASN A 6 -14.12 4.32 9.95
CA ASN A 6 -13.76 2.98 10.45
C ASN A 6 -14.37 1.83 9.62
N ARG A 7 -15.46 2.06 8.87
CA ARG A 7 -16.05 1.05 7.95
C ARG A 7 -15.52 1.14 6.53
N VAL A 8 -15.31 2.34 6.01
CA VAL A 8 -14.87 2.55 4.63
C VAL A 8 -13.38 2.22 4.47
N TYR A 9 -12.59 2.51 5.50
CA TYR A 9 -11.14 2.34 5.43
C TYR A 9 -10.68 0.87 5.24
N PRO A 10 -11.18 -0.11 6.02
CA PRO A 10 -10.84 -1.52 5.81
C PRO A 10 -11.32 -2.04 4.46
N VAL A 11 -12.46 -1.53 3.96
CA VAL A 11 -13.01 -1.91 2.65
C VAL A 11 -12.08 -1.44 1.54
N ILE A 12 -11.64 -0.19 1.57
CA ILE A 12 -10.67 0.35 0.59
C ILE A 12 -9.38 -0.46 0.61
N LEU A 13 -8.84 -0.76 1.81
CA LEU A 13 -7.60 -1.51 1.95
C LEU A 13 -7.72 -2.94 1.41
N PHE A 14 -8.85 -3.59 1.69
CA PHE A 14 -9.15 -4.91 1.15
C PHE A 14 -9.32 -4.90 -0.38
N THR A 15 -9.96 -3.87 -0.93
CA THR A 15 -10.08 -3.70 -2.39
C THR A 15 -8.72 -3.52 -3.05
N ILE A 16 -7.83 -2.71 -2.48
CA ILE A 16 -6.46 -2.52 -2.99
C ILE A 16 -5.69 -3.85 -2.99
N LEU A 17 -5.79 -4.63 -1.92
CA LEU A 17 -5.14 -5.95 -1.82
C LEU A 17 -5.67 -6.93 -2.89
N ILE A 18 -6.98 -6.96 -3.12
CA ILE A 18 -7.58 -7.79 -4.18
C ILE A 18 -7.08 -7.36 -5.56
N ILE A 19 -7.06 -6.07 -5.85
CA ILE A 19 -6.57 -5.56 -7.14
C ILE A 19 -5.11 -5.97 -7.36
N SER A 20 -4.27 -5.82 -6.33
CA SER A 20 -2.88 -6.29 -6.35
C SER A 20 -2.78 -7.77 -6.68
N LEU A 21 -3.55 -8.61 -5.99
CA LEU A 21 -3.53 -10.06 -6.19
C LEU A 21 -3.94 -10.42 -7.62
N ILE A 22 -4.99 -9.79 -8.15
CA ILE A 22 -5.46 -10.00 -9.52
C ILE A 22 -4.39 -9.59 -10.53
N LEU A 23 -3.73 -8.45 -10.34
CA LEU A 23 -2.64 -7.99 -11.21
C LEU A 23 -1.47 -8.97 -11.17
N SER A 24 -1.05 -9.43 -9.99
CA SER A 24 0.02 -10.42 -9.88
C SER A 24 -0.33 -11.76 -10.54
N LEU A 25 -1.55 -12.26 -10.36
CA LEU A 25 -2.03 -13.49 -11.01
C LEU A 25 -2.12 -13.33 -12.53
N ALA A 26 -2.63 -12.19 -13.01
CA ALA A 26 -2.65 -11.86 -14.42
C ALA A 26 -1.23 -11.82 -15.00
N GLY A 27 -0.27 -11.21 -14.29
CA GLY A 27 1.13 -11.20 -14.66
C GLY A 27 1.71 -12.61 -14.80
N ILE A 28 1.45 -13.51 -13.84
CA ILE A 28 1.88 -14.91 -13.90
C ILE A 28 1.30 -15.63 -15.11
N ILE A 29 0.01 -15.45 -15.41
CA ILE A 29 -0.66 -16.06 -16.57
C ILE A 29 -0.05 -15.54 -17.88
N TYR A 30 0.19 -14.23 -17.97
CA TYR A 30 0.80 -13.61 -19.15
C TYR A 30 2.26 -14.01 -19.36
N ASN A 31 2.96 -14.51 -18.32
CA ASN A 31 4.34 -14.99 -18.43
C ASN A 31 4.49 -16.14 -19.43
N PHE A 32 3.42 -16.94 -19.59
CA PHE A 32 3.40 -18.04 -20.54
C PHE A 32 3.22 -17.58 -22.00
N ILE A 33 2.84 -16.32 -22.21
CA ILE A 33 2.57 -15.74 -23.53
C ILE A 33 3.71 -14.81 -23.95
N ASP A 34 4.04 -13.83 -23.09
CA ASP A 34 5.11 -12.85 -23.32
C ASP A 34 5.78 -12.52 -21.97
N PRO A 35 7.02 -13.02 -21.75
CA PRO A 35 7.76 -12.79 -20.51
C PRO A 35 8.06 -11.32 -20.22
N GLY A 36 8.18 -10.47 -21.24
CA GLY A 36 8.50 -9.05 -21.07
C GLY A 36 7.32 -8.28 -20.50
N TYR A 37 6.13 -8.49 -21.08
CA TYR A 37 4.89 -7.88 -20.59
C TYR A 37 4.48 -8.40 -19.21
N SER A 38 4.77 -9.67 -18.93
CA SER A 38 4.50 -10.29 -17.62
C SER A 38 5.25 -9.62 -16.47
N MET A 39 6.56 -9.37 -16.62
CA MET A 39 7.36 -8.68 -15.60
C MET A 39 6.82 -7.28 -15.29
N TYR A 40 6.36 -6.55 -16.30
CA TYR A 40 5.75 -5.24 -16.11
C TYR A 40 4.45 -5.32 -15.27
N ILE A 41 3.55 -6.24 -15.62
CA ILE A 41 2.29 -6.44 -14.90
C ILE A 41 2.52 -6.92 -13.46
N MET A 42 3.50 -7.81 -13.26
CA MET A 42 3.89 -8.28 -11.92
C MET A 42 4.47 -7.13 -11.07
N ASN A 43 5.32 -6.29 -11.65
CA ASN A 43 5.88 -5.11 -10.96
C ASN A 43 4.79 -4.09 -10.60
N LEU A 44 3.79 -3.89 -11.45
CA LEU A 44 2.61 -3.08 -11.12
C LEU A 44 1.81 -3.69 -9.95
N GLY A 45 1.59 -5.01 -9.95
CA GLY A 45 0.93 -5.70 -8.85
C GLY A 45 1.66 -5.54 -7.51
N VAL A 46 3.00 -5.60 -7.53
CA VAL A 46 3.86 -5.38 -6.36
C VAL A 46 3.85 -3.91 -5.93
N LEU A 47 3.85 -2.96 -6.87
CA LEU A 47 3.73 -1.53 -6.56
C LEU A 47 2.43 -1.21 -5.82
N VAL A 48 1.31 -1.81 -6.26
CA VAL A 48 0.01 -1.66 -5.59
C VAL A 48 0.04 -2.24 -4.17
N LEU A 49 0.77 -3.33 -3.93
CA LEU A 49 0.95 -3.90 -2.58
C LEU A 49 1.73 -2.94 -1.68
N TYR A 50 2.71 -2.21 -2.21
CA TYR A 50 3.47 -1.21 -1.48
C TYR A 50 2.68 0.05 -1.11
N ILE A 51 1.64 0.40 -1.87
CA ILE A 51 0.75 1.53 -1.58
C ILE A 51 -0.18 1.22 -0.39
N ALA A 52 -0.57 -0.04 -0.21
CA ALA A 52 -1.46 -0.47 0.88
C ALA A 52 -0.97 -0.11 2.31
N PRO A 53 0.27 -0.41 2.72
CA PRO A 53 0.78 0.00 4.03
C PRO A 53 0.88 1.52 4.16
N PHE A 54 1.19 2.25 3.07
CA PHE A 54 1.25 3.70 3.07
C PHE A 54 -0.11 4.34 3.33
N ALA A 55 -1.15 3.83 2.68
CA ALA A 55 -2.54 4.21 2.94
C ALA A 55 -2.91 3.92 4.41
N SER A 56 -2.52 2.74 4.93
CA SER A 56 -2.81 2.29 6.31
C SER A 56 -2.28 3.26 7.34
N ILE A 57 -1.03 3.66 7.19
CA ILE A 57 -0.39 4.55 8.15
C ILE A 57 -0.91 5.97 8.03
N SER A 58 -1.19 6.43 6.80
CA SER A 58 -1.83 7.73 6.57
C SER A 58 -3.20 7.82 7.25
N SER A 59 -3.97 6.74 7.25
CA SER A 59 -5.25 6.65 7.96
C SER A 59 -5.10 6.68 9.48
N ILE A 60 -4.10 5.97 10.02
CA ILE A 60 -3.77 6.01 11.45
C ILE A 60 -3.33 7.43 11.85
N PHE A 61 -2.54 8.11 11.01
CA PHE A 61 -2.13 9.49 11.22
C PHE A 61 -3.34 10.44 11.26
N ILE A 62 -4.23 10.39 10.27
CA ILE A 62 -5.45 11.21 10.24
C ILE A 62 -6.32 10.95 11.48
N LYS A 63 -6.48 9.69 11.87
CA LYS A 63 -7.21 9.32 13.09
C LYS A 63 -6.53 9.85 14.35
N GLY A 64 -5.20 9.79 14.42
CA GLY A 64 -4.41 10.35 15.52
C GLY A 64 -4.58 11.86 15.63
N VAL A 65 -4.49 12.60 14.52
CA VAL A 65 -4.70 14.05 14.45
C VAL A 65 -6.11 14.41 14.91
N TYR A 66 -7.13 13.72 14.41
CA TYR A 66 -8.52 13.97 14.77
C TYR A 66 -8.78 13.75 16.27
N ASN A 67 -8.23 12.67 16.83
CA ASN A 67 -8.37 12.33 18.25
C ASN A 67 -7.40 13.08 19.18
N ARG A 68 -6.52 13.93 18.63
CA ARG A 68 -5.41 14.58 19.35
C ARG A 68 -4.53 13.58 20.12
N ASP A 69 -4.39 12.37 19.60
CA ASP A 69 -3.56 11.33 20.19
C ASP A 69 -2.14 11.43 19.63
N TYR A 70 -1.30 12.17 20.36
CA TYR A 70 0.09 12.41 19.98
C TYR A 70 0.94 11.13 19.93
N THR A 71 0.54 10.07 20.63
CA THR A 71 1.22 8.78 20.59
C THR A 71 1.00 8.10 19.25
N LEU A 72 -0.25 8.07 18.76
CA LEU A 72 -0.60 7.54 17.43
C LEU A 72 0.02 8.36 16.30
N ILE A 73 0.06 9.69 16.45
CA ILE A 73 0.71 10.58 15.48
C ILE A 73 2.21 10.27 15.42
N GLY A 74 2.89 10.17 16.57
CA GLY A 74 4.32 9.84 16.62
C GLY A 74 4.63 8.47 16.00
N LEU A 75 3.84 7.44 16.33
CA LEU A 75 3.99 6.10 15.79
C LEU A 75 3.80 6.05 14.26
N SER A 76 2.79 6.75 13.74
CA SER A 76 2.53 6.77 12.30
C SER A 76 3.64 7.49 11.52
N ILE A 77 4.23 8.56 12.05
CA ILE A 77 5.39 9.23 11.45
C ILE A 77 6.61 8.28 11.40
N ILE A 78 6.91 7.59 12.50
CA ILE A 78 8.04 6.64 12.56
C ILE A 78 7.83 5.50 11.54
N LEU A 79 6.61 4.96 11.45
CA LEU A 79 6.29 3.90 10.49
C LEU A 79 6.42 4.37 9.03
N LEU A 80 6.01 5.62 8.71
CA LEU A 80 6.22 6.20 7.38
C LEU A 80 7.71 6.33 7.05
N ILE A 81 8.54 6.75 8.01
CA ILE A 81 10.00 6.86 7.83
C ILE A 81 10.61 5.48 7.56
N ILE A 82 10.26 4.46 8.35
CA ILE A 82 10.79 3.10 8.17
C ILE A 82 10.41 2.53 6.79
N ILE A 83 9.17 2.75 6.33
CA ILE A 83 8.74 2.29 5.00
C ILE A 83 9.44 3.08 3.90
N GLY A 84 9.56 4.40 4.04
CA GLY A 84 10.29 5.24 3.08
C GLY A 84 11.75 4.79 2.94
N LEU A 85 12.43 4.51 4.05
CA LEU A 85 13.80 3.99 4.06
C LEU A 85 13.90 2.60 3.42
N ASN A 86 12.95 1.70 3.70
CA ASN A 86 12.90 0.37 3.07
C ASN A 86 12.66 0.46 1.56
N MET A 87 11.82 1.38 1.07
CA MET A 87 11.59 1.57 -0.37
C MET A 87 12.86 2.05 -1.08
N VAL A 88 13.64 2.94 -0.46
CA VAL A 88 14.94 3.38 -0.97
C VAL A 88 15.95 2.23 -1.00
N GLN A 89 15.98 1.39 0.04
CA GLN A 89 16.88 0.22 0.13
C GLN A 89 16.52 -0.91 -0.85
N LEU A 90 15.23 -1.12 -1.12
CA LEU A 90 14.74 -2.11 -2.08
C LEU A 90 15.06 -1.76 -3.53
N GLY A 91 15.70 -0.60 -3.76
CA GLY A 91 16.10 -0.19 -5.10
C GLY A 91 14.90 -0.06 -6.02
N LEU A 92 13.74 0.37 -5.51
CA LEU A 92 12.74 1.09 -6.30
C LEU A 92 13.41 2.42 -6.62
N PRO A 93 14.18 2.52 -7.73
CA PRO A 93 14.75 3.78 -8.10
C PRO A 93 13.55 4.65 -8.46
N SER A 94 13.70 5.97 -8.36
CA SER A 94 12.84 6.93 -9.04
C SER A 94 12.16 6.33 -10.28
N LEU A 95 10.85 6.08 -10.20
CA LEU A 95 10.01 6.07 -11.41
C LEU A 95 10.26 7.38 -12.17
#